data_AF-A0A1N6DGI7-F1
#
_entry.id   AF-A0A1N6DGI7-F1
#
_cell.length_a   1.000
_cell.length_b   1.000
_cell.length_c   1.000
_cell.angle_alpha   90.00
_cell.angle_beta   90.00
_cell.angle_gamma   90.00
#
_symmetry.space_group_name_H-M   'P 1'
#
loop_
_entity.id
_entity.type
_entity.pdbx_description
1 polymer ?
#
loop_
_entity_poly.entity_id
_entity_poly.type
_entity_poly.pdbx_seq_one_letter_code
_entity_poly.pdbx_strand_id
1 'polypeptide(L)'
;MLKKTFEWLRVVHPKPDNQAVEGRSKAVSDLLGKLDQAKDHRLLGAFLTGALAGFEGRFEPDSNPVTSVVESIRKFQPAFPSDLSENALDLRVSCLIAIGEILTRGPKKGSQTDRVLVASLLLAGIGLRPEEEGKHLRDILSELLGEARTVIQNRALEARTRNDLDLSQLERITPVGDIATFWKEFLPVLVECFGVVEDRAKADREELEVLWWFYNAFSESFRKPVASLPADVAALVCGVEVGGRVLLPPHSGLIEMVADAATRGRKKTEVAAKALAIIASAWEEPARKLLDPQDPESRNFALEFPALLPLSWLSIRMVESRGAASWEVEFEQKTAISPSNAVVIPGLAKQAFRERVAQRLIAEGGRE
;
A
#
# COMPACT_ATOMS: atom_id res chain seq x y z
N MET A 1 -6.55 -18.00 5.78
CA MET A 1 -6.86 -18.75 4.56
C MET A 1 -8.07 -18.15 3.89
N LEU A 2 -7.90 -17.75 2.64
CA LEU A 2 -8.95 -17.13 1.83
C LEU A 2 -10.07 -18.14 1.55
N LYS A 3 -11.28 -17.66 1.30
CA LYS A 3 -12.46 -18.54 1.22
C LYS A 3 -12.40 -19.46 0.00
N LYS A 4 -11.68 -19.04 -1.04
CA LYS A 4 -11.60 -19.71 -2.34
C LYS A 4 -10.19 -20.17 -2.74
N THR A 5 -9.24 -20.26 -1.80
CA THR A 5 -7.84 -20.65 -2.11
C THR A 5 -7.76 -21.92 -2.95
N PHE A 6 -8.56 -22.95 -2.63
CA PHE A 6 -8.58 -24.20 -3.38
C PHE A 6 -9.08 -24.04 -4.83
N GLU A 7 -10.05 -23.16 -5.07
CA GLU A 7 -10.54 -22.87 -6.43
C GLU A 7 -9.46 -22.14 -7.24
N TRP A 8 -8.72 -21.23 -6.59
CA TRP A 8 -7.68 -20.44 -7.25
C TRP A 8 -6.48 -21.29 -7.68
N LEU A 9 -6.08 -22.26 -6.87
CA LEU A 9 -5.03 -23.23 -7.21
C LEU A 9 -5.36 -24.06 -8.45
N ARG A 10 -6.65 -24.12 -8.85
CA ARG A 10 -7.13 -24.82 -10.04
C ARG A 10 -7.22 -23.94 -11.28
N VAL A 11 -7.14 -22.61 -11.16
CA VAL A 11 -7.30 -21.66 -12.29
C VAL A 11 -6.25 -21.87 -13.39
N VAL A 12 -5.05 -22.31 -13.01
CA VAL A 12 -3.92 -22.49 -13.93
C VAL A 12 -4.09 -23.73 -14.83
N HIS A 13 -4.84 -24.73 -14.40
CA HIS A 13 -5.02 -25.98 -15.17
C HIS A 13 -6.50 -26.34 -15.30
N PRO A 14 -7.01 -26.57 -16.52
CA PRO A 14 -8.42 -26.94 -16.74
C PRO A 14 -8.85 -28.23 -16.02
N LYS A 15 -7.91 -29.14 -15.74
CA LYS A 15 -8.10 -30.39 -14.99
C LYS A 15 -6.87 -30.66 -14.12
N PRO A 16 -6.71 -29.96 -12.98
CA PRO A 16 -5.57 -30.18 -12.12
C PRO A 16 -5.74 -31.53 -11.41
N ASP A 17 -4.69 -32.34 -11.39
CA ASP A 17 -4.63 -33.47 -10.48
C ASP A 17 -4.47 -32.97 -9.03
N ASN A 18 -4.83 -33.80 -8.06
CA ASN A 18 -4.73 -33.41 -6.64
C ASN A 18 -3.27 -33.15 -6.23
N GLN A 19 -2.32 -33.81 -6.87
CA GLN A 19 -0.89 -33.67 -6.61
C GLN A 19 -0.36 -32.29 -7.00
N ALA A 20 -0.80 -31.71 -8.12
CA ALA A 20 -0.44 -30.37 -8.55
C ALA A 20 -1.01 -29.31 -7.60
N VAL A 21 -2.27 -29.46 -7.17
CA VAL A 21 -2.89 -28.54 -6.20
C VAL A 21 -2.16 -28.58 -4.86
N GLU A 22 -1.84 -29.78 -4.36
CA GLU A 22 -1.06 -29.95 -3.13
C GLU A 22 0.36 -29.39 -3.27
N GLY A 23 1.01 -29.62 -4.41
CA GLY A 23 2.32 -29.08 -4.73
C GLY A 23 2.35 -27.55 -4.73
N ARG A 24 1.35 -26.90 -5.32
CA ARG A 24 1.21 -25.43 -5.27
C ARG A 24 0.94 -24.92 -3.86
N SER A 25 0.10 -25.61 -3.08
CA SER A 25 -0.15 -25.22 -1.69
C SER A 25 1.12 -25.28 -0.83
N LYS A 26 1.96 -26.30 -1.06
CA LYS A 26 3.29 -26.40 -0.44
C LYS A 26 4.25 -25.31 -0.94
N ALA A 27 4.22 -25.01 -2.24
CA ALA A 27 5.01 -23.92 -2.82
C ALA A 27 4.65 -22.56 -2.22
N VAL A 28 3.35 -22.25 -2.09
CA VAL A 28 2.86 -21.05 -1.40
C VAL A 28 3.34 -21.01 0.05
N SER A 29 3.30 -22.14 0.76
CA SER A 29 3.78 -22.21 2.14
C SER A 29 5.29 -21.96 2.25
N ASP A 30 6.07 -22.48 1.31
CA ASP A 30 7.52 -22.24 1.20
C ASP A 30 7.82 -20.76 0.87
N LEU A 31 7.06 -20.17 -0.06
CA LEU A 31 7.13 -18.76 -0.41
C LEU A 31 6.86 -17.85 0.79
N LEU A 32 5.84 -18.17 1.56
CA LEU A 32 5.54 -17.43 2.77
C LEU A 32 6.67 -17.56 3.80
N GLY A 33 7.26 -18.76 3.94
CA GLY A 33 8.44 -18.95 4.78
C GLY A 33 9.63 -18.08 4.36
N LYS A 34 9.84 -17.91 3.04
CA LYS A 34 10.87 -17.00 2.50
C LYS A 34 10.55 -15.53 2.80
N LEU A 35 9.28 -15.13 2.68
CA LEU A 35 8.83 -13.77 3.01
C LEU A 35 8.96 -13.47 4.51
N ASP A 36 8.58 -14.42 5.37
CA ASP A 36 8.69 -14.28 6.83
C ASP A 36 10.16 -14.22 7.30
N GLN A 37 11.11 -14.73 6.51
CA GLN A 37 12.55 -14.69 6.77
C GLN A 37 13.26 -13.51 6.09
N ALA A 38 12.58 -12.80 5.19
CA ALA A 38 13.17 -11.67 4.49
C ALA A 38 13.42 -10.54 5.49
N LYS A 39 14.61 -9.96 5.42
CA LYS A 39 15.01 -8.85 6.31
C LYS A 39 14.52 -7.48 5.82
N ASP A 40 14.07 -7.39 4.57
CA ASP A 40 13.58 -6.16 3.97
C ASP A 40 12.26 -6.39 3.23
N HIS A 41 11.57 -5.27 2.94
CA HIS A 41 10.30 -5.27 2.22
C HIS A 41 10.46 -5.43 0.70
N ARG A 42 11.66 -5.62 0.15
CA ARG A 42 11.87 -5.66 -1.31
C ARG A 42 11.33 -6.94 -1.92
N LEU A 43 11.55 -8.08 -1.27
CA LEU A 43 10.98 -9.35 -1.74
C LEU A 43 9.44 -9.28 -1.75
N LEU A 44 8.86 -8.67 -0.72
CA LEU A 44 7.42 -8.42 -0.63
C LEU A 44 6.92 -7.50 -1.76
N GLY A 45 7.62 -6.39 -2.02
CA GLY A 45 7.32 -5.47 -3.10
C GLY A 45 7.38 -6.13 -4.48
N ALA A 46 8.35 -6.99 -4.70
CA ALA A 46 8.48 -7.75 -5.94
C ALA A 46 7.33 -8.74 -6.13
N PHE A 47 6.91 -9.44 -5.06
CA PHE A 47 5.78 -10.36 -5.10
C PHE A 47 4.46 -9.64 -5.39
N LEU A 48 4.24 -8.50 -4.74
CA LEU A 48 3.08 -7.65 -5.01
C LEU A 48 3.09 -7.12 -6.45
N THR A 49 4.25 -6.74 -6.96
CA THR A 49 4.41 -6.31 -8.36
C THR A 49 4.09 -7.46 -9.32
N GLY A 50 4.63 -8.65 -9.10
CA GLY A 50 4.33 -9.83 -9.90
C GLY A 50 2.85 -10.23 -9.84
N ALA A 51 2.21 -10.09 -8.68
CA ALA A 51 0.78 -10.36 -8.50
C ALA A 51 -0.11 -9.35 -9.24
N LEU A 52 0.23 -8.05 -9.22
CA LEU A 52 -0.58 -7.00 -9.81
C LEU A 52 -0.31 -6.76 -11.29
N ALA A 53 0.95 -6.77 -11.71
CA ALA A 53 1.39 -6.39 -13.04
C ALA A 53 1.95 -7.56 -13.87
N GLY A 54 2.19 -8.72 -13.26
CA GLY A 54 2.89 -9.83 -13.89
C GLY A 54 4.42 -9.68 -13.83
N PHE A 55 5.14 -10.76 -14.19
CA PHE A 55 6.60 -10.80 -14.13
C PHE A 55 7.29 -10.42 -15.45
N GLU A 56 6.64 -10.72 -16.58
CA GLU A 56 7.20 -10.49 -17.92
C GLU A 56 7.53 -9.01 -18.16
N GLY A 57 8.71 -8.74 -18.72
CA GLY A 57 9.17 -7.40 -19.09
C GLY A 57 9.47 -6.45 -17.91
N ARG A 58 9.28 -6.89 -16.67
CA ARG A 58 9.46 -6.08 -15.45
C ARG A 58 10.59 -6.59 -14.57
N PHE A 59 10.84 -7.89 -14.62
CA PHE A 59 11.93 -8.53 -13.92
C PHE A 59 12.83 -9.26 -14.90
N GLU A 60 14.13 -9.26 -14.60
CA GLU A 60 15.05 -10.18 -15.25
C GLU A 60 14.73 -11.62 -14.82
N PRO A 61 14.79 -12.62 -15.71
CA PRO A 61 14.47 -14.01 -15.37
C PRO A 61 15.28 -14.58 -14.20
N ASP A 62 16.54 -14.16 -14.06
CA ASP A 62 17.43 -14.62 -13.00
C ASP A 62 17.39 -13.72 -11.73
N SER A 63 16.49 -12.73 -11.70
CA SER A 63 16.35 -11.85 -10.54
C SER A 63 15.88 -12.61 -9.31
N ASN A 64 16.37 -12.20 -8.13
CA ASN A 64 16.07 -12.86 -6.86
C ASN A 64 14.56 -13.11 -6.61
N PRO A 65 13.64 -12.17 -6.89
CA PRO A 65 12.21 -12.42 -6.71
C PRO A 65 11.65 -13.51 -7.63
N VAL A 66 12.05 -13.51 -8.90
CA VAL A 66 11.60 -14.50 -9.89
C VAL A 66 12.12 -15.88 -9.50
N THR A 67 13.43 -15.98 -9.25
CA THR A 67 14.08 -17.22 -8.82
C THR A 67 13.45 -17.75 -7.53
N SER A 68 13.14 -16.88 -6.56
CA SER A 68 12.48 -17.27 -5.31
C SER A 68 11.13 -17.95 -5.54
N VAL A 69 10.29 -17.40 -6.41
CA VAL A 69 8.98 -17.97 -6.76
C VAL A 69 9.14 -19.29 -7.54
N VAL A 70 9.96 -19.28 -8.58
CA VAL A 70 10.19 -20.43 -9.46
C VAL A 70 10.77 -21.61 -8.68
N GLU A 71 11.76 -21.39 -7.81
CA GLU A 71 12.36 -22.43 -6.98
C GLU A 71 11.36 -23.05 -5.99
N SER A 72 10.54 -22.21 -5.35
CA SER A 72 9.53 -22.71 -4.41
C SER A 72 8.47 -23.58 -5.11
N ILE A 73 8.12 -23.25 -6.36
CA ILE A 73 7.24 -24.09 -7.17
C ILE A 73 7.95 -25.38 -7.60
N ARG A 74 9.16 -25.26 -8.17
CA ARG A 74 9.95 -26.41 -8.67
C ARG A 74 10.29 -27.43 -7.59
N LYS A 75 10.45 -27.00 -6.35
CA LYS A 75 10.65 -27.88 -5.18
C LYS A 75 9.53 -28.93 -5.03
N PHE A 76 8.31 -28.59 -5.41
CA PHE A 76 7.14 -29.48 -5.32
C PHE A 76 6.57 -29.88 -6.69
N GLN A 77 7.03 -29.25 -7.77
CA GLN A 77 6.68 -29.55 -9.15
C GLN A 77 7.93 -29.50 -10.04
N PRO A 78 8.78 -30.54 -10.05
CA PRO A 78 10.08 -30.51 -10.76
C PRO A 78 9.97 -30.28 -12.27
N ALA A 79 8.83 -30.65 -12.87
CA ALA A 79 8.55 -30.45 -14.29
C ALA A 79 8.13 -29.01 -14.65
N PHE A 80 8.05 -28.09 -13.69
CA PHE A 80 7.68 -26.71 -13.93
C PHE A 80 8.73 -26.03 -14.85
N PRO A 81 8.32 -25.50 -16.02
CA PRO A 81 9.24 -24.88 -16.97
C PRO A 81 9.93 -23.65 -16.36
N SER A 82 11.14 -23.37 -16.81
CA SER A 82 11.91 -22.20 -16.39
C SER A 82 11.55 -20.93 -17.17
N ASP A 83 10.83 -21.04 -18.28
CA ASP A 83 10.35 -19.88 -19.04
C ASP A 83 9.20 -19.19 -18.29
N LEU A 84 9.34 -17.87 -18.10
CA LEU A 84 8.32 -17.05 -17.42
C LEU A 84 7.05 -16.92 -18.26
N SER A 85 7.19 -16.88 -19.59
CA SER A 85 6.06 -16.67 -20.49
C SER A 85 5.10 -17.86 -20.52
N GLU A 86 5.64 -19.07 -20.43
CA GLU A 86 4.85 -20.30 -20.35
C GLU A 86 4.08 -20.42 -19.03
N ASN A 87 4.54 -19.76 -17.96
CA ASN A 87 4.01 -19.92 -16.60
C ASN A 87 3.55 -18.62 -15.93
N ALA A 88 3.41 -17.52 -16.68
CA ALA A 88 3.12 -16.21 -16.12
C ALA A 88 1.88 -16.19 -15.22
N LEU A 89 0.85 -16.96 -15.60
CA LEU A 89 -0.37 -17.11 -14.81
C LEU A 89 -0.13 -17.89 -13.51
N ASP A 90 0.66 -18.97 -13.51
CA ASP A 90 0.92 -19.76 -12.30
C ASP A 90 1.74 -18.97 -11.29
N LEU A 91 2.76 -18.26 -11.77
CA LEU A 91 3.57 -17.34 -10.95
C LEU A 91 2.70 -16.26 -10.32
N ARG A 92 1.84 -15.62 -11.12
CA ARG A 92 0.92 -14.57 -10.66
C ARG A 92 -0.08 -15.10 -9.63
N VAL A 93 -0.73 -16.24 -9.89
CA VAL A 93 -1.69 -16.87 -8.97
C VAL A 93 -1.01 -17.29 -7.67
N SER A 94 0.18 -17.88 -7.73
CA SER A 94 0.94 -18.27 -6.53
C SER A 94 1.26 -17.06 -5.65
N CYS A 95 1.67 -15.93 -6.26
CA CYS A 95 1.91 -14.68 -5.53
C CYS A 95 0.62 -14.11 -4.93
N LEU A 96 -0.48 -14.10 -5.70
CA LEU A 96 -1.79 -13.63 -5.22
C LEU A 96 -2.27 -14.42 -4.00
N ILE A 97 -2.11 -15.75 -4.01
CA ILE A 97 -2.46 -16.60 -2.88
C ILE A 97 -1.56 -16.30 -1.69
N ALA A 98 -0.24 -16.21 -1.89
CA ALA A 98 0.69 -15.87 -0.81
C ALA A 98 0.33 -14.51 -0.16
N ILE A 99 0.05 -13.49 -0.96
CA ILE A 99 -0.38 -12.17 -0.49
C ILE A 99 -1.67 -12.28 0.34
N GLY A 100 -2.65 -13.04 -0.13
CA GLY A 100 -3.89 -13.21 0.62
C GLY A 100 -3.74 -14.02 1.90
N GLU A 101 -2.80 -14.97 1.96
CA GLU A 101 -2.42 -15.59 3.23
C GLU A 101 -1.76 -14.57 4.16
N ILE A 102 -0.90 -13.66 3.69
CA ILE A 102 -0.37 -12.57 4.52
C ILE A 102 -1.51 -11.74 5.10
N LEU A 103 -2.45 -11.28 4.26
CA LEU A 103 -3.58 -10.45 4.69
C LEU A 103 -4.47 -11.16 5.73
N THR A 104 -4.70 -12.47 5.58
CA THR A 104 -5.62 -13.23 6.43
C THR A 104 -4.97 -13.94 7.62
N ARG A 105 -3.64 -13.88 7.78
CA ARG A 105 -2.94 -14.45 8.94
C ARG A 105 -3.35 -13.74 10.24
N GLY A 106 -3.56 -14.53 11.28
CA GLY A 106 -3.77 -14.01 12.63
C GLY A 106 -2.49 -13.38 13.22
N PRO A 107 -2.61 -12.56 14.27
CA PRO A 107 -1.48 -11.83 14.86
C PRO A 107 -0.35 -12.69 15.42
N LYS A 108 -0.62 -13.98 15.67
CA LYS A 108 0.38 -14.93 16.18
C LYS A 108 1.29 -15.52 15.08
N LYS A 109 0.97 -15.32 13.80
CA LYS A 109 1.63 -16.01 12.67
C LYS A 109 2.29 -15.06 11.65
N GLY A 110 2.43 -13.78 11.97
CA GLY A 110 3.08 -12.82 11.07
C GLY A 110 3.09 -11.40 11.62
N SER A 111 4.00 -10.59 11.06
CA SER A 111 4.13 -9.17 11.36
C SER A 111 2.84 -8.41 11.03
N GLN A 112 2.33 -7.62 11.98
CA GLN A 112 1.18 -6.76 11.72
C GLN A 112 1.53 -5.59 10.80
N THR A 113 2.77 -5.12 10.89
CA THR A 113 3.34 -4.09 10.04
C THR A 113 3.30 -4.54 8.58
N ASP A 114 3.73 -5.75 8.28
CA ASP A 114 3.72 -6.31 6.92
C ASP A 114 2.31 -6.41 6.37
N ARG A 115 1.34 -6.85 7.18
CA ARG A 115 -0.07 -6.94 6.75
C ARG A 115 -0.62 -5.58 6.33
N VAL A 116 -0.34 -4.54 7.12
CA VAL A 116 -0.77 -3.17 6.83
C VAL A 116 -0.04 -2.61 5.61
N LEU A 117 1.26 -2.88 5.48
CA LEU A 117 2.07 -2.47 4.34
C LEU A 117 1.58 -3.14 3.04
N VAL A 118 1.39 -4.46 3.05
CA VAL A 118 0.83 -5.23 1.92
C VAL A 118 -0.53 -4.68 1.51
N ALA A 119 -1.43 -4.49 2.47
CA ALA A 119 -2.76 -3.98 2.18
C ALA A 119 -2.70 -2.58 1.55
N SER A 120 -1.83 -1.70 2.06
CA SER A 120 -1.65 -0.34 1.54
C SER A 120 -1.05 -0.33 0.14
N LEU A 121 0.01 -1.11 -0.10
CA LEU A 121 0.65 -1.25 -1.41
C LEU A 121 -0.28 -1.87 -2.45
N LEU A 122 -1.10 -2.85 -2.06
CA LEU A 122 -2.09 -3.46 -2.95
C LEU A 122 -3.16 -2.43 -3.38
N LEU A 123 -3.67 -1.64 -2.43
CA LEU A 123 -4.67 -0.59 -2.69
C LEU A 123 -4.09 0.57 -3.52
N ALA A 124 -2.82 0.91 -3.31
CA ALA A 124 -2.11 1.90 -4.13
C ALA A 124 -1.87 1.35 -5.55
N GLY A 125 -1.31 0.15 -5.68
CA GLY A 125 -0.96 -0.41 -6.99
C GLY A 125 -2.14 -0.65 -7.92
N ILE A 126 -3.34 -0.93 -7.39
CA ILE A 126 -4.53 -1.18 -8.23
C ILE A 126 -5.25 0.09 -8.69
N GLY A 127 -5.10 1.23 -8.00
CA GLY A 127 -6.07 2.32 -8.10
C GLY A 127 -6.20 3.00 -9.46
N LEU A 128 -5.13 3.00 -10.27
CA LEU A 128 -5.11 3.52 -11.65
C LEU A 128 -5.13 2.43 -12.73
N ARG A 129 -5.12 1.16 -12.33
CA ARG A 129 -5.14 0.04 -13.27
C ARG A 129 -6.53 -0.13 -13.86
N PRO A 130 -6.63 -0.49 -15.15
CA PRO A 130 -7.90 -0.96 -15.70
C PRO A 130 -8.32 -2.26 -15.01
N GLU A 131 -9.61 -2.59 -15.11
CA GLU A 131 -10.09 -3.89 -14.62
C GLU A 131 -9.45 -5.04 -15.38
N GLU A 132 -9.08 -6.12 -14.68
CA GLU A 132 -8.53 -7.32 -15.31
C GLU A 132 -9.53 -7.98 -16.26
N GLU A 133 -9.10 -8.33 -17.47
CA GLU A 133 -9.93 -8.96 -18.49
C GLU A 133 -10.33 -10.42 -18.12
N GLY A 134 -9.47 -11.12 -17.36
CA GLY A 134 -9.72 -12.50 -16.94
C GLY A 134 -10.63 -12.61 -15.72
N LYS A 135 -11.78 -13.31 -15.86
CA LYS A 135 -12.75 -13.52 -14.77
C LYS A 135 -12.09 -14.03 -13.48
N HIS A 136 -11.24 -15.05 -13.57
CA HIS A 136 -10.62 -15.65 -12.39
C HIS A 136 -9.67 -14.69 -11.67
N LEU A 137 -8.81 -13.99 -12.40
CA LEU A 137 -7.89 -13.01 -11.80
C LEU A 137 -8.66 -11.83 -11.20
N ARG A 138 -9.71 -11.37 -11.88
CA ARG A 138 -10.61 -10.33 -11.36
C ARG A 138 -11.26 -10.75 -10.05
N ASP A 139 -11.77 -11.98 -9.98
CA ASP A 139 -12.39 -12.53 -8.77
C ASP A 139 -11.39 -12.62 -7.60
N ILE A 140 -10.17 -13.12 -7.88
CA ILE A 140 -9.08 -13.20 -6.90
C ILE A 140 -8.71 -11.82 -6.37
N LEU A 141 -8.44 -10.86 -7.26
CA LEU A 141 -8.08 -9.50 -6.88
C LEU A 141 -9.20 -8.81 -6.10
N SER A 142 -10.46 -9.00 -6.50
CA SER A 142 -11.61 -8.44 -5.79
C SER A 142 -11.66 -8.93 -4.34
N GLU A 143 -11.47 -10.24 -4.11
CA GLU A 143 -11.40 -10.82 -2.77
C GLU A 143 -10.21 -10.26 -1.97
N LEU A 144 -9.01 -10.21 -2.56
CA LEU A 144 -7.82 -9.65 -1.93
C LEU A 144 -7.98 -8.17 -1.56
N LEU A 145 -8.62 -7.37 -2.42
CA LEU A 145 -8.90 -5.96 -2.14
C LEU A 145 -9.94 -5.80 -1.02
N GLY A 146 -10.90 -6.72 -0.92
CA GLY A 146 -11.82 -6.78 0.22
C GLY A 146 -11.09 -7.04 1.54
N GLU A 147 -10.18 -8.02 1.54
CA GLU A 147 -9.35 -8.33 2.71
C GLU A 147 -8.39 -7.20 3.06
N ALA A 148 -7.73 -6.58 2.07
CA ALA A 148 -6.84 -5.43 2.28
C ALA A 148 -7.59 -4.25 2.92
N ARG A 149 -8.78 -3.91 2.43
CA ARG A 149 -9.63 -2.87 3.05
C ARG A 149 -10.00 -3.22 4.48
N THR A 150 -10.30 -4.50 4.76
CA THR A 150 -10.64 -4.97 6.10
C THR A 150 -9.46 -4.85 7.06
N VAL A 151 -8.26 -5.24 6.63
CA VAL A 151 -7.02 -5.09 7.41
C VAL A 151 -6.77 -3.62 7.76
N ILE A 152 -6.83 -2.73 6.76
CA ILE A 152 -6.63 -1.29 6.95
C ILE A 152 -7.69 -0.71 7.88
N GLN A 153 -8.97 -1.02 7.66
CA GLN A 153 -10.06 -0.48 8.48
C GLN A 153 -9.99 -0.95 9.92
N ASN A 154 -9.75 -2.24 10.18
CA ASN A 154 -9.66 -2.76 11.54
C ASN A 154 -8.48 -2.13 12.28
N ARG A 155 -7.31 -2.06 11.64
CA ARG A 155 -6.12 -1.42 12.21
C ARG A 155 -6.31 0.08 12.43
N ALA A 156 -7.01 0.75 11.51
CA ALA A 156 -7.32 2.17 11.64
C ALA A 156 -8.27 2.44 12.82
N LEU A 157 -9.25 1.56 13.07
CA LEU A 157 -10.13 1.64 14.22
C LEU A 157 -9.39 1.36 15.52
N GLU A 158 -8.56 0.32 15.57
CA GLU A 158 -7.70 0.01 16.73
C GLU A 158 -6.82 1.20 17.10
N ALA A 159 -6.13 1.80 16.12
CA ALA A 159 -5.25 2.96 16.33
C ALA A 159 -5.98 4.22 16.84
N ARG A 160 -7.31 4.28 16.70
CA ARG A 160 -8.16 5.41 17.13
C ARG A 160 -9.10 5.02 18.27
N THR A 161 -8.97 3.80 18.80
CA THR A 161 -9.81 3.33 19.91
C THR A 161 -9.38 4.00 21.20
N ARG A 162 -10.34 4.66 21.87
CA ARG A 162 -10.11 5.30 23.17
C ARG A 162 -10.16 4.24 24.28
N ASN A 163 -9.03 3.59 24.54
CA ASN A 163 -8.89 2.69 25.70
C ASN A 163 -8.90 3.51 26.98
N ASP A 164 -9.73 3.12 27.96
CA ASP A 164 -9.73 3.76 29.28
C ASP A 164 -8.38 3.57 29.99
N LEU A 165 -7.97 4.61 30.73
CA LEU A 165 -6.80 4.51 31.59
C LEU A 165 -7.15 3.57 32.74
N ASP A 166 -6.56 2.38 32.75
CA ASP A 166 -6.70 1.43 33.86
C ASP A 166 -5.82 1.86 35.03
N LEU A 167 -6.35 2.76 35.86
CA LEU A 167 -5.66 3.22 37.08
C LEU A 167 -5.68 2.17 38.19
N SER A 168 -6.39 1.03 38.03
CA SER A 168 -6.41 -0.03 39.04
C SER A 168 -5.03 -0.67 39.24
N GLN A 169 -4.14 -0.53 38.26
CA GLN A 169 -2.74 -0.94 38.39
C GLN A 169 -1.97 -0.09 39.42
N LEU A 170 -2.30 1.20 39.57
CA LEU A 170 -1.69 2.08 40.57
C LEU A 170 -2.09 1.68 41.99
N GLU A 171 -3.32 1.20 42.18
CA GLU A 171 -3.83 0.74 43.47
C GLU A 171 -3.14 -0.54 43.97
N ARG A 172 -2.51 -1.30 43.06
CA ARG A 172 -1.78 -2.54 43.37
C ARG A 172 -0.33 -2.28 43.79
N ILE A 173 0.17 -1.05 43.64
CA ILE A 173 1.52 -0.68 44.06
C ILE A 173 1.52 -0.56 45.58
N THR A 174 2.04 -1.60 46.23
CA THR A 174 2.16 -1.64 47.68
C THR A 174 3.08 -0.53 48.19
N PRO A 175 2.84 0.03 49.39
CA PRO A 175 3.81 0.94 50.03
C PRO A 175 5.07 0.13 50.37
N VAL A 176 6.08 0.19 49.50
CA VAL A 176 7.31 -0.57 49.68
C VAL A 176 8.23 0.18 50.65
N GLY A 177 8.87 -0.54 51.57
CA GLY A 177 9.85 0.03 52.49
C GLY A 177 11.17 0.47 51.82
N ASP A 178 11.38 0.11 50.55
CA ASP A 178 12.55 0.46 49.74
C ASP A 178 12.16 1.13 48.42
N ILE A 179 12.84 2.26 48.13
CA ILE A 179 12.61 3.13 46.98
C ILE A 179 12.91 2.41 45.65
N ALA A 180 13.89 1.52 45.61
CA ALA A 180 14.26 0.84 44.37
C ALA A 180 13.16 -0.11 43.89
N THR A 181 12.52 -0.80 44.81
CA THR A 181 11.40 -1.72 44.52
C THR A 181 10.15 -0.96 44.09
N PHE A 182 9.85 0.19 44.71
CA PHE A 182 8.75 1.07 44.28
C PHE A 182 8.91 1.50 42.82
N TRP A 183 10.07 2.02 42.42
CA TRP A 183 10.28 2.48 41.04
C TRP A 183 10.23 1.35 40.02
N LYS A 184 10.62 0.13 40.40
CA LYS A 184 10.54 -1.05 39.52
C LYS A 184 9.09 -1.45 39.21
N GLU A 185 8.18 -1.28 40.16
CA GLU A 185 6.75 -1.57 39.99
C GLU A 185 5.98 -0.40 39.36
N PHE A 186 6.34 0.84 39.72
CA PHE A 186 5.65 2.03 39.27
C PHE A 186 6.01 2.46 37.84
N LEU A 187 7.28 2.32 37.44
CA LEU A 187 7.74 2.80 36.12
C LEU A 187 7.01 2.12 34.95
N PRO A 188 6.80 0.79 34.92
CA PRO A 188 6.02 0.15 33.86
C PRO A 188 4.58 0.68 33.75
N VAL A 189 3.92 0.89 34.90
CA VAL A 189 2.54 1.42 34.95
C VAL A 189 2.49 2.85 34.42
N LEU A 190 3.48 3.69 34.79
CA LEU A 190 3.60 5.03 34.24
C LEU A 190 3.83 5.02 32.73
N VAL A 191 4.73 4.17 32.22
CA VAL A 191 5.01 4.06 30.79
C VAL A 191 3.75 3.65 30.03
N GLU A 192 2.99 2.69 30.55
CA GLU A 192 1.70 2.29 29.97
C GLU A 192 0.70 3.44 29.96
N CYS A 193 0.53 4.16 31.08
CA CYS A 193 -0.36 5.31 31.18
C CYS A 193 0.04 6.42 30.19
N PHE A 194 1.32 6.76 30.11
CA PHE A 194 1.81 7.76 29.16
C PHE A 194 1.59 7.31 27.71
N GLY A 195 1.79 6.02 27.40
CA GLY A 195 1.48 5.46 26.08
C GLY A 195 0.02 5.65 25.69
N VAL A 196 -0.91 5.33 26.59
CA VAL A 196 -2.36 5.53 26.34
C VAL A 196 -2.70 7.00 26.12
N VAL A 197 -2.12 7.92 26.90
CA VAL A 197 -2.34 9.36 26.72
C VAL A 197 -1.74 9.85 25.39
N GLU A 198 -0.55 9.38 25.03
CA GLU A 198 0.12 9.73 23.78
C GLU A 198 -0.68 9.26 22.56
N ASP A 199 -1.17 8.03 22.58
CA ASP A 199 -1.97 7.46 21.49
C ASP A 199 -3.29 8.22 21.30
N ARG A 200 -3.97 8.59 22.40
CA ARG A 200 -5.15 9.46 22.37
C ARG A 200 -4.82 10.83 21.77
N ALA A 201 -3.73 11.44 22.22
CA ALA A 201 -3.30 12.75 21.73
C ALA A 201 -2.94 12.72 20.23
N LYS A 202 -2.35 11.63 19.74
CA LYS A 202 -2.11 11.42 18.30
C LYS A 202 -3.42 11.33 17.51
N ALA A 203 -4.41 10.57 18.02
CA ALA A 203 -5.71 10.43 17.37
C ALA A 203 -6.46 11.77 17.31
N ASP A 204 -6.53 12.49 18.43
CA ASP A 204 -7.18 13.80 18.48
C ASP A 204 -6.45 14.83 17.59
N ARG A 205 -5.11 14.78 17.53
CA ARG A 205 -4.32 15.64 16.63
C ARG A 205 -4.65 15.37 15.16
N GLU A 206 -4.67 14.11 14.74
CA GLU A 206 -5.06 13.76 13.37
C GLU A 206 -6.44 14.34 13.03
N GLU A 207 -7.45 14.08 13.87
CA GLU A 207 -8.82 14.54 13.62
C GLU A 207 -8.87 16.06 13.47
N LEU A 208 -8.23 16.80 14.39
CA LEU A 208 -8.18 18.26 14.35
C LEU A 208 -7.43 18.79 13.13
N GLU A 209 -6.25 18.24 12.81
CA GLU A 209 -5.44 18.69 11.67
C GLU A 209 -6.15 18.41 10.34
N VAL A 210 -6.76 17.23 10.18
CA VAL A 210 -7.50 16.87 8.97
C VAL A 210 -8.76 17.73 8.82
N LEU A 211 -9.54 17.93 9.89
CA LEU A 211 -10.74 18.78 9.84
C LEU A 211 -10.36 20.24 9.56
N TRP A 212 -9.34 20.76 10.23
CA TRP A 212 -8.84 22.11 9.99
C TRP A 212 -8.41 22.30 8.54
N TRP A 213 -7.65 21.35 8.00
CA TRP A 213 -7.24 21.37 6.60
C TRP A 213 -8.46 21.31 5.66
N PHE A 214 -9.41 20.43 5.92
CA PHE A 214 -10.59 20.19 5.06
C PHE A 214 -11.56 21.37 5.03
N TYR A 215 -11.76 22.06 6.16
CA TYR A 215 -12.64 23.23 6.23
C TYR A 215 -12.00 24.50 5.67
N ASN A 216 -10.70 24.71 5.93
CA ASN A 216 -9.99 25.86 5.36
C ASN A 216 -9.71 25.70 3.87
N ALA A 217 -9.55 24.45 3.40
CA ALA A 217 -9.21 24.10 2.02
C ALA A 217 -8.05 24.96 1.49
N PHE A 218 -7.03 25.17 2.32
CA PHE A 218 -5.85 25.97 2.01
C PHE A 218 -4.65 25.04 1.89
N SER A 219 -3.96 25.10 0.76
CA SER A 219 -2.76 24.29 0.54
C SER A 219 -1.56 24.95 1.22
N GLU A 220 -0.90 24.20 2.09
CA GLU A 220 0.36 24.63 2.67
C GLU A 220 1.51 24.57 1.66
N SER A 221 1.52 23.56 0.78
CA SER A 221 2.54 23.41 -0.25
C SER A 221 2.52 24.56 -1.27
N PHE A 222 1.33 25.07 -1.61
CA PHE A 222 1.18 26.16 -2.60
C PHE A 222 0.86 27.52 -1.99
N ARG A 223 0.60 27.59 -0.68
CA ARG A 223 0.21 28.81 0.06
C ARG A 223 -0.97 29.56 -0.57
N LYS A 224 -1.98 28.82 -1.04
CA LYS A 224 -3.21 29.38 -1.62
C LYS A 224 -4.39 28.44 -1.44
N PRO A 225 -5.64 28.92 -1.58
CA PRO A 225 -6.81 28.07 -1.54
C PRO A 225 -6.74 26.95 -2.58
N VAL A 226 -7.08 25.71 -2.21
CA VAL A 226 -7.06 24.52 -3.08
C VAL A 226 -7.96 24.73 -4.31
N ALA A 227 -9.10 25.42 -4.15
CA ALA A 227 -10.00 25.75 -5.25
C ALA A 227 -9.37 26.65 -6.32
N SER A 228 -8.31 27.40 -5.99
CA SER A 228 -7.58 28.25 -6.94
C SER A 228 -6.52 27.49 -7.77
N LEU A 229 -6.25 26.23 -7.41
CA LEU A 229 -5.34 25.37 -8.17
C LEU A 229 -6.04 24.75 -9.39
N PRO A 230 -5.31 24.36 -10.45
CA PRO A 230 -5.80 23.42 -11.44
C PRO A 230 -6.34 22.14 -10.79
N ALA A 231 -7.39 21.54 -11.36
CA ALA A 231 -8.13 20.45 -10.70
C ALA A 231 -7.28 19.20 -10.45
N ASP A 232 -6.38 18.89 -11.36
CA ASP A 232 -5.38 17.83 -11.24
C ASP A 232 -4.33 18.11 -10.17
N VAL A 233 -3.81 19.34 -10.11
CA VAL A 233 -2.88 19.75 -9.06
C VAL A 233 -3.56 19.73 -7.68
N ALA A 234 -4.82 20.18 -7.61
CA ALA A 234 -5.62 20.11 -6.40
C ALA A 234 -5.83 18.67 -5.94
N ALA A 235 -6.08 17.72 -6.84
CA ALA A 235 -6.19 16.32 -6.49
C ALA A 235 -4.90 15.77 -5.85
N LEU A 236 -3.74 16.08 -6.43
CA LEU A 236 -2.46 15.70 -5.82
C LEU A 236 -2.27 16.34 -4.44
N VAL A 237 -2.52 17.64 -4.32
CA VAL A 237 -2.42 18.38 -3.06
C VAL A 237 -3.32 17.79 -2.00
N CYS A 238 -4.60 17.55 -2.30
CA CYS A 238 -5.54 16.96 -1.36
C CYS A 238 -5.05 15.58 -0.88
N GLY A 239 -4.59 14.73 -1.80
CA GLY A 239 -4.10 13.40 -1.45
C GLY A 239 -2.84 13.45 -0.59
N VAL A 240 -1.86 14.26 -0.99
CA VAL A 240 -0.55 14.33 -0.32
C VAL A 240 -0.62 15.03 1.02
N GLU A 241 -1.29 16.19 1.09
CA GLU A 241 -1.35 16.97 2.33
C GLU A 241 -2.17 16.24 3.40
N VAL A 242 -3.32 15.63 3.04
CA VAL A 242 -4.07 14.81 4.00
C VAL A 242 -3.29 13.54 4.33
N GLY A 243 -2.71 12.85 3.33
CA GLY A 243 -1.87 11.66 3.55
C GLY A 243 -0.66 11.90 4.45
N GLY A 244 -0.17 13.13 4.55
CA GLY A 244 0.87 13.55 5.49
C GLY A 244 0.42 13.77 6.93
N ARG A 245 -0.89 13.93 7.17
CA ARG A 245 -1.48 14.24 8.49
C ARG A 245 -2.12 13.04 9.17
N VAL A 246 -2.47 12.01 8.39
CA VAL A 246 -3.19 10.85 8.93
C VAL A 246 -2.33 10.00 9.87
N LEU A 247 -2.97 9.39 10.86
CA LEU A 247 -2.40 8.25 11.56
C LEU A 247 -2.43 7.03 10.64
N LEU A 248 -1.38 6.21 10.73
CA LEU A 248 -1.25 5.02 9.92
C LEU A 248 -1.74 3.78 10.68
N PRO A 249 -2.54 2.92 10.03
CA PRO A 249 -3.17 3.13 8.72
C PRO A 249 -4.36 4.10 8.78
N PRO A 250 -4.72 4.73 7.64
CA PRO A 250 -5.78 5.74 7.60
C PRO A 250 -7.17 5.13 7.74
N HIS A 251 -8.09 5.88 8.37
CA HIS A 251 -9.51 5.53 8.35
C HIS A 251 -10.09 5.67 6.94
N SER A 252 -10.93 4.71 6.51
CA SER A 252 -11.47 4.67 5.14
C SER A 252 -12.25 5.93 4.74
N GLY A 253 -12.94 6.57 5.68
CA GLY A 253 -13.67 7.82 5.45
C GLY A 253 -12.79 8.98 4.92
N LEU A 254 -11.49 8.98 5.24
CA LEU A 254 -10.55 10.02 4.80
C LEU A 254 -10.32 9.99 3.29
N ILE A 255 -10.41 8.81 2.68
CA ILE A 255 -10.27 8.64 1.23
C ILE A 255 -11.39 9.38 0.47
N GLU A 256 -12.62 9.30 0.99
CA GLU A 256 -13.75 10.02 0.39
C GLU A 256 -13.69 11.52 0.69
N MET A 257 -13.23 11.92 1.89
CA MET A 257 -12.99 13.33 2.20
C MET A 257 -11.97 13.96 1.25
N VAL A 258 -10.87 13.29 0.94
CA VAL A 258 -9.87 13.74 -0.03
C VAL A 258 -10.49 13.93 -1.43
N ALA A 259 -11.33 12.99 -1.86
CA ALA A 259 -12.00 13.06 -3.15
C ALA A 259 -13.00 14.21 -3.24
N ASP A 260 -13.79 14.44 -2.18
CA ASP A 260 -14.70 15.58 -2.07
C ASP A 260 -13.92 16.91 -2.11
N ALA A 261 -12.88 17.03 -1.29
CA ALA A 261 -12.05 18.23 -1.21
C ALA A 261 -11.43 18.60 -2.58
N ALA A 262 -11.01 17.61 -3.36
CA ALA A 262 -10.43 17.84 -4.69
C ALA A 262 -11.45 18.40 -5.71
N THR A 263 -12.75 18.14 -5.53
CA THR A 263 -13.81 18.51 -6.47
C THR A 263 -14.70 19.66 -5.99
N ARG A 264 -14.59 20.05 -4.72
CA ARG A 264 -15.39 21.11 -4.11
C ARG A 264 -15.31 22.42 -4.89
N GLY A 265 -16.47 22.96 -5.27
CA GLY A 265 -16.59 24.25 -5.94
C GLY A 265 -16.15 24.26 -7.41
N ARG A 266 -15.85 23.09 -8.01
CA ARG A 266 -15.37 22.99 -9.39
C ARG A 266 -16.49 22.71 -10.39
N LYS A 267 -16.30 23.16 -11.64
CA LYS A 267 -17.22 22.86 -12.74
C LYS A 267 -17.05 21.41 -13.21
N LYS A 268 -18.14 20.82 -13.74
CA LYS A 268 -18.13 19.44 -14.29
C LYS A 268 -17.05 19.22 -15.36
N THR A 269 -16.78 20.22 -16.20
CA THR A 269 -15.76 20.16 -17.25
C THR A 269 -14.34 20.11 -16.71
N GLU A 270 -14.09 20.66 -15.51
CA GLU A 270 -12.78 20.63 -14.87
C GLU A 270 -12.47 19.26 -14.25
N VAL A 271 -13.52 18.57 -13.77
CA VAL A 271 -13.40 17.25 -13.10
C VAL A 271 -13.65 16.07 -14.03
N ALA A 272 -13.91 16.32 -15.31
CA ALA A 272 -14.11 15.30 -16.32
C ALA A 272 -12.86 14.42 -16.49
N ALA A 273 -13.06 13.17 -16.91
CA ALA A 273 -11.97 12.23 -17.13
C ALA A 273 -11.02 12.72 -18.24
N LYS A 274 -9.72 12.61 -18.00
CA LYS A 274 -8.66 12.96 -18.97
C LYS A 274 -7.60 11.87 -18.98
N ALA A 275 -6.89 11.73 -20.10
CA ALA A 275 -5.75 10.83 -20.17
C ALA A 275 -4.68 11.23 -19.13
N LEU A 276 -4.09 10.23 -18.46
CA LEU A 276 -3.03 10.45 -17.48
C LEU A 276 -1.86 11.27 -18.06
N ALA A 277 -1.49 11.02 -19.33
CA ALA A 277 -0.44 11.77 -20.02
C ALA A 277 -0.75 13.27 -20.12
N ILE A 278 -2.01 13.63 -20.40
CA ILE A 278 -2.45 15.04 -20.47
C ILE A 278 -2.39 15.68 -19.08
N ILE A 279 -2.83 14.94 -18.05
CA ILE A 279 -2.78 15.41 -16.66
C ILE A 279 -1.33 15.66 -16.23
N ALA A 280 -0.47 14.66 -16.36
CA ALA A 280 0.91 14.74 -15.90
C ALA A 280 1.72 15.81 -16.66
N SER A 281 1.48 15.97 -17.96
CA SER A 281 2.16 17.01 -18.76
C SER A 281 1.83 18.44 -18.32
N ALA A 282 0.66 18.65 -17.68
CA ALA A 282 0.25 19.96 -17.16
C ALA A 282 0.87 20.28 -15.78
N TRP A 283 1.56 19.34 -15.14
CA TRP A 283 2.16 19.60 -13.83
C TRP A 283 3.39 20.49 -13.95
N GLU A 284 3.38 21.59 -13.21
CA GLU A 284 4.55 22.45 -12.99
C GLU A 284 5.47 21.87 -11.90
N GLU A 285 6.68 22.43 -11.76
CA GLU A 285 7.70 21.92 -10.83
C GLU A 285 7.18 21.68 -9.39
N PRO A 286 6.40 22.58 -8.75
CA PRO A 286 5.91 22.32 -7.40
C PRO A 286 4.96 21.13 -7.33
N ALA A 287 4.15 20.91 -8.37
CA ALA A 287 3.23 19.77 -8.43
C ALA A 287 3.97 18.44 -8.64
N ARG A 288 5.01 18.44 -9.49
CA ARG A 288 5.86 17.25 -9.76
C ARG A 288 6.58 16.74 -8.51
N LYS A 289 6.84 17.61 -7.53
CA LYS A 289 7.53 17.24 -6.29
C LYS A 289 6.60 16.72 -5.19
N LEU A 290 5.27 16.83 -5.34
CA LEU A 290 4.33 16.49 -4.26
C LEU A 290 4.40 15.02 -3.84
N LEU A 291 4.50 14.12 -4.82
CA LEU A 291 4.60 12.67 -4.58
C LEU A 291 6.03 12.14 -4.68
N ASP A 292 7.01 13.03 -4.84
CA ASP A 292 8.42 12.66 -4.78
C ASP A 292 8.86 12.46 -3.30
N PRO A 293 9.10 11.22 -2.85
CA PRO A 293 9.45 10.96 -1.46
C PRO A 293 10.78 11.63 -1.09
N GLN A 294 10.80 12.30 0.07
CA GLN A 294 12.01 12.95 0.58
C GLN A 294 12.91 11.98 1.34
N ASP A 295 12.36 10.87 1.83
CA ASP A 295 13.14 9.81 2.45
C ASP A 295 13.73 8.88 1.37
N PRO A 296 15.03 8.51 1.47
CA PRO A 296 15.68 7.68 0.45
C PRO A 296 15.06 6.30 0.29
N GLU A 297 14.52 5.72 1.36
CA GLU A 297 13.98 4.36 1.35
C GLU A 297 12.71 4.27 0.49
N SER A 298 11.73 5.12 0.72
CA SER A 298 10.48 5.17 -0.06
C SER A 298 10.75 5.61 -1.49
N ARG A 299 11.70 6.53 -1.71
CA ARG A 299 12.09 6.94 -3.06
C ARG A 299 12.68 5.76 -3.84
N ASN A 300 13.62 5.02 -3.24
CA ASN A 300 14.21 3.83 -3.86
C ASN A 300 13.16 2.75 -4.09
N PHE A 301 12.25 2.54 -3.15
CA PHE A 301 11.16 1.58 -3.29
C PHE A 301 10.23 1.93 -4.45
N ALA A 302 9.84 3.20 -4.61
CA ALA A 302 9.02 3.66 -5.73
C ALA A 302 9.72 3.48 -7.08
N LEU A 303 11.04 3.70 -7.13
CA LEU A 303 11.87 3.45 -8.32
C LEU A 303 11.98 1.97 -8.69
N GLU A 304 12.09 1.10 -7.68
CA GLU A 304 12.23 -0.36 -7.84
C GLU A 304 10.90 -1.03 -8.15
N PHE A 305 9.79 -0.57 -7.54
CA PHE A 305 8.45 -1.16 -7.66
C PHE A 305 7.40 -0.15 -8.20
N PRO A 306 7.59 0.38 -9.42
CA PRO A 306 6.72 1.38 -10.03
C PRO A 306 5.26 0.93 -10.16
N ALA A 307 5.04 -0.37 -10.34
CA ALA A 307 3.71 -0.97 -10.39
C ALA A 307 2.88 -0.76 -9.10
N LEU A 308 3.53 -0.56 -7.96
CA LEU A 308 2.86 -0.36 -6.67
C LEU A 308 2.64 1.12 -6.36
N LEU A 309 3.54 1.99 -6.82
CA LEU A 309 3.53 3.43 -6.58
C LEU A 309 3.66 4.21 -7.90
N PRO A 310 2.69 4.08 -8.83
CA PRO A 310 2.84 4.60 -10.18
C PRO A 310 2.95 6.13 -10.24
N LEU A 311 2.18 6.89 -9.44
CA LEU A 311 2.26 8.35 -9.44
C LEU A 311 3.53 8.87 -8.77
N SER A 312 4.03 8.18 -7.75
CA SER A 312 5.29 8.48 -7.07
C SER A 312 6.46 8.28 -8.01
N TRP A 313 6.48 7.14 -8.72
CA TRP A 313 7.47 6.86 -9.75
C TRP A 313 7.42 7.92 -10.86
N LEU A 314 6.22 8.26 -11.34
CA LEU A 314 6.04 9.28 -12.37
C LEU A 314 6.56 10.64 -11.91
N SER A 315 6.26 11.03 -10.67
CA SER A 315 6.72 12.28 -10.05
C SER A 315 8.25 12.33 -10.00
N ILE A 316 8.89 11.25 -9.53
CA ILE A 316 10.35 11.11 -9.51
C ILE A 316 10.93 11.29 -10.92
N ARG A 317 10.39 10.57 -11.92
CA ARG A 317 10.86 10.66 -13.31
C ARG A 317 10.70 12.05 -13.89
N MET A 318 9.58 12.71 -13.63
CA MET A 318 9.34 14.08 -14.10
C MET A 318 10.29 15.10 -13.44
N VAL A 319 10.68 14.88 -12.19
CA VAL A 319 11.70 15.71 -11.52
C VAL A 319 13.08 15.48 -12.14
N GLU A 320 13.48 14.22 -12.32
CA GLU A 320 14.78 13.83 -12.91
C GLU A 320 14.94 14.31 -14.36
N SER A 321 13.87 14.21 -15.16
CA SER A 321 13.87 14.63 -16.56
C SER A 321 13.63 16.13 -16.76
N ARG A 322 13.45 16.90 -15.68
CA ARG A 322 12.99 18.30 -15.71
C ARG A 322 11.67 18.48 -16.47
N GLY A 323 10.86 17.44 -16.54
CA GLY A 323 9.56 17.40 -17.21
C GLY A 323 9.61 17.08 -18.71
N ALA A 324 10.68 16.45 -19.20
CA ALA A 324 10.70 15.97 -20.58
C ALA A 324 9.64 14.86 -20.81
N ALA A 325 8.93 14.94 -21.93
CA ALA A 325 7.77 14.10 -22.29
C ALA A 325 8.17 12.76 -22.93
N SER A 326 9.13 12.05 -22.34
CA SER A 326 9.57 10.73 -22.83
C SER A 326 9.42 9.63 -21.79
N TRP A 327 8.48 9.79 -20.86
CA TRP A 327 8.26 8.89 -19.75
C TRP A 327 7.16 7.86 -20.04
N GLU A 328 6.31 8.10 -21.03
CA GLU A 328 5.08 7.37 -21.32
C GLU A 328 5.34 5.89 -21.61
N VAL A 329 6.31 5.59 -22.47
CA VAL A 329 6.68 4.22 -22.85
C VAL A 329 7.28 3.47 -21.66
N GLU A 330 8.19 4.12 -20.93
CA GLU A 330 8.80 3.51 -19.74
C GLU A 330 7.75 3.27 -18.65
N PHE A 331 6.82 4.21 -18.46
CA PHE A 331 5.72 4.11 -17.50
C PHE A 331 4.81 2.93 -17.81
N GLU A 332 4.38 2.78 -19.07
CA GLU A 332 3.50 1.67 -19.46
C GLU A 332 4.18 0.32 -19.26
N GLN A 333 5.45 0.19 -19.68
CA GLN A 333 6.24 -1.03 -19.50
C GLN A 333 6.37 -1.40 -18.02
N LYS A 334 6.76 -0.44 -17.19
CA LYS A 334 7.06 -0.66 -15.77
C LYS A 334 5.82 -0.81 -14.89
N THR A 335 4.75 -0.08 -15.18
CA THR A 335 3.54 -0.07 -14.35
C THR A 335 2.45 -0.97 -14.89
N ALA A 336 2.44 -1.34 -16.17
CA ALA A 336 1.28 -1.94 -16.86
C ALA A 336 0.03 -1.02 -16.88
N ILE A 337 0.21 0.28 -16.73
CA ILE A 337 -0.87 1.28 -16.81
C ILE A 337 -0.62 2.11 -18.07
N SER A 338 -1.60 2.16 -18.97
CA SER A 338 -1.47 2.98 -20.17
C SER A 338 -1.53 4.46 -19.79
N PRO A 339 -0.60 5.31 -20.28
CA PRO A 339 -0.67 6.77 -20.13
C PRO A 339 -1.93 7.38 -20.75
N SER A 340 -2.58 6.64 -21.66
CA SER A 340 -3.84 7.02 -22.29
C SER A 340 -5.07 6.76 -21.41
N ASN A 341 -4.93 6.02 -20.30
CA ASN A 341 -6.03 5.69 -19.40
C ASN A 341 -6.73 6.96 -18.90
N ALA A 342 -8.06 6.94 -18.98
CA ALA A 342 -8.89 8.04 -18.52
C ALA A 342 -8.94 8.05 -16.98
N VAL A 343 -8.45 9.13 -16.38
CA VAL A 343 -8.42 9.33 -14.93
C VAL A 343 -9.36 10.48 -14.58
N VAL A 344 -10.23 10.25 -13.59
CA VAL A 344 -11.09 11.29 -13.01
C VAL A 344 -10.42 11.93 -11.79
N ILE A 345 -10.69 13.22 -11.55
CA ILE A 345 -10.07 13.99 -10.45
C ILE A 345 -10.25 13.35 -9.07
N PRO A 346 -11.46 12.85 -8.68
CA PRO A 346 -11.61 12.07 -7.45
C PRO A 346 -10.68 10.86 -7.36
N GLY A 347 -10.55 10.11 -8.46
CA GLY A 347 -9.71 8.91 -8.53
C GLY A 347 -8.23 9.25 -8.37
N LEU A 348 -7.77 10.33 -9.03
CA LEU A 348 -6.42 10.83 -8.89
C LEU A 348 -6.10 11.24 -7.44
N ALA A 349 -7.03 11.93 -6.77
CA ALA A 349 -6.86 12.36 -5.38
C ALA A 349 -6.76 11.17 -4.43
N LYS A 350 -7.64 10.17 -4.61
CA LYS A 350 -7.59 8.90 -3.85
C LYS A 350 -6.29 8.15 -4.09
N GLN A 351 -5.80 8.12 -5.32
CA GLN A 351 -4.53 7.48 -5.65
C GLN A 351 -3.36 8.18 -4.98
N ALA A 352 -3.26 9.51 -5.10
CA ALA A 352 -2.21 10.30 -4.47
C ALA A 352 -2.19 10.10 -2.94
N PHE A 353 -3.37 10.04 -2.32
CA PHE A 353 -3.50 9.72 -0.90
C PHE A 353 -2.95 8.34 -0.54
N ARG A 354 -3.36 7.29 -1.27
CA ARG A 354 -2.91 5.91 -1.03
C ARG A 354 -1.41 5.75 -1.20
N GLU A 355 -0.85 6.34 -2.25
CA GLU A 355 0.60 6.31 -2.46
C GLU A 355 1.35 7.07 -1.36
N ARG A 356 0.85 8.23 -0.94
CA ARG A 356 1.47 8.97 0.17
C ARG A 356 1.46 8.18 1.48
N VAL A 357 0.35 7.48 1.77
CA VAL A 357 0.24 6.59 2.92
C VAL A 357 1.21 5.42 2.82
N ALA A 358 1.31 4.78 1.65
CA ALA A 358 2.24 3.68 1.43
C ALA A 358 3.71 4.11 1.56
N GLN A 359 4.08 5.29 1.03
CA GLN A 359 5.41 5.88 1.22
C GLN A 359 5.73 6.01 2.72
N ARG A 360 4.81 6.57 3.52
CA ARG A 360 5.06 6.72 4.96
C ARG A 360 5.21 5.39 5.69
N LEU A 361 4.41 4.38 5.33
CA LEU A 361 4.54 3.03 5.89
C LEU A 361 5.90 2.39 5.55
N ILE A 362 6.42 2.61 4.34
CA ILE A 362 7.76 2.14 3.96
C ILE A 362 8.82 2.85 4.83
N ALA A 363 8.74 4.18 4.94
CA ALA A 363 9.69 4.98 5.71
C ALA A 363 9.69 4.68 7.23
N GLU A 364 8.52 4.32 7.79
CA GLU A 364 8.38 3.92 9.20
C GLU A 364 8.83 2.46 9.41
N GLY A 365 8.59 1.58 8.44
CA GLY A 365 8.95 0.16 8.51
C GLY A 365 10.44 -0.15 8.37
N GLY A 366 11.26 0.75 7.82
CA GLY A 366 12.72 0.59 7.76
C GLY A 366 13.48 0.99 9.03
N ARG A 367 12.77 1.29 10.13
CA ARG A 367 13.35 1.77 11.40
C ARG A 367 13.15 0.84 12.60
N GLU A 368 12.52 -0.32 12.43
CA GLU A 368 12.52 -1.41 13.42
C GLU A 368 13.75 -2.31 13.22
#